data_AF-A0A925MHL0-F1
#
_entry.id   AF-A0A925MHL0-F1
#
_cell.length_a   1.000
_cell.length_b   1.000
_cell.length_c   1.000
_cell.angle_alpha   90.00
_cell.angle_beta   90.00
_cell.angle_gamma   90.00
#
_symmetry.space_group_name_H-M   'P 1'
#
loop_
_entity.id
_entity.type
_entity.pdbx_description
1 polymer ?
#
loop_
_entity_poly.entity_id
_entity_poly.type
_entity_poly.pdbx_seq_one_letter_code
_entity_poly.pdbx_strand_id
1 'polypeptide(L)'
;MGSPALPPANRRGVSFNIGASDNPLITRDANQGFALTSAVSPNASTNLFEVFVFDKDDASTAMVNITFVTPGAVVRPGLSIGFNRVCVTPKGQNPRTNLPATSCIDVAYVP
;
A
#
# COMPACT_ATOMS: atom_id res chain seq x y z
N MET A 1 14.11 20.97 11.36
CA MET A 1 13.20 19.83 11.17
C MET A 1 12.50 20.03 9.83
N GLY A 2 13.01 19.42 8.76
CA GLY A 2 12.41 19.53 7.43
C GLY A 2 11.40 18.41 7.24
N SER A 3 10.17 18.75 6.86
CA SER A 3 9.17 17.78 6.43
C SER A 3 9.78 16.87 5.35
N PRO A 4 9.59 15.54 5.40
CA PRO A 4 10.03 14.67 4.33
C PRO A 4 9.48 15.19 3.01
N ALA A 5 10.36 15.54 2.07
CA ALA A 5 9.94 16.02 0.77
C ALA A 5 9.06 14.95 0.12
N LEU A 6 7.82 15.34 -0.21
CA LEU A 6 6.94 14.49 -1.00
C LEU A 6 7.69 14.14 -2.29
N PRO A 7 7.72 12.85 -2.71
CA PRO A 7 8.37 12.48 -3.96
C PRO A 7 7.82 13.33 -5.11
N PRO A 8 8.67 13.74 -6.07
CA PRO A 8 8.25 14.60 -7.16
C PRO A 8 7.10 13.96 -7.95
N ALA A 9 6.16 14.79 -8.43
CA ALA A 9 4.89 14.37 -9.04
C ALA A 9 5.02 13.45 -10.28
N ASN A 10 6.22 13.30 -10.82
CA ASN A 10 6.56 12.35 -11.88
C ASN A 10 6.82 10.92 -11.38
N ARG A 11 6.93 10.69 -10.05
CA ARG A 11 6.77 9.38 -9.42
C ARG A 11 5.29 9.15 -9.10
N ARG A 12 4.50 8.84 -10.13
CA ARG A 12 3.10 8.42 -10.00
C ARG A 12 3.04 7.04 -9.33
N GLY A 13 3.25 7.03 -8.03
CA GLY A 13 3.19 5.85 -7.18
C GLY A 13 2.32 6.13 -5.96
N VAL A 14 1.82 5.08 -5.34
CA VAL A 14 1.26 5.17 -3.99
C VAL A 14 2.37 4.77 -3.03
N SER A 15 2.61 5.56 -2.00
CA SER A 15 3.53 5.20 -0.93
C SER A 15 2.77 4.88 0.34
N PHE A 16 3.28 3.91 1.11
CA PHE A 16 2.85 3.73 2.48
C PHE A 16 3.49 4.83 3.35
N ASN A 17 2.68 5.45 4.19
CA ASN A 17 3.15 6.41 5.19
C ASN A 17 3.35 5.66 6.52
N ILE A 18 4.47 4.96 6.62
CA ILE A 18 4.91 4.26 7.84
C ILE A 18 6.30 4.76 8.17
N GLY A 19 6.61 4.94 9.46
CA GLY A 19 7.94 5.36 9.88
C GLY A 19 8.99 4.32 9.47
N ALA A 20 10.21 4.78 9.14
CA ALA A 20 11.31 3.86 8.79
C ALA A 20 11.62 2.85 9.91
N SER A 21 11.26 3.17 11.15
CA SER A 21 11.39 2.31 12.34
C SER A 21 10.37 1.17 12.40
N ASP A 22 9.33 1.22 11.58
CA ASP A 22 8.17 0.30 11.62
C ASP A 22 8.23 -0.76 10.52
N ASN A 23 9.41 -1.05 9.95
CA ASN A 23 9.58 -2.07 8.90
C ASN A 23 10.53 -3.20 9.35
N PRO A 24 10.07 -4.46 9.43
CA PRO A 24 8.71 -4.92 9.14
C PRO A 24 7.71 -4.45 10.20
N LEU A 25 6.49 -4.12 9.78
CA LEU A 25 5.44 -3.67 10.67
C LEU A 25 4.91 -4.87 11.45
N ILE A 26 4.88 -4.80 12.79
CA ILE A 26 4.29 -5.85 13.62
C ILE A 26 2.98 -5.33 14.20
N THR A 27 1.89 -6.06 14.01
CA THR A 27 0.56 -5.66 14.49
C THR A 27 -0.19 -6.81 15.15
N ARG A 28 -1.09 -6.48 16.07
CA ARG A 28 -2.10 -7.40 16.65
C ARG A 28 -3.50 -7.17 16.06
N ASP A 29 -3.64 -6.21 15.14
CA ASP A 29 -4.88 -5.89 14.45
C ASP A 29 -4.91 -6.61 13.08
N ALA A 30 -5.84 -7.56 12.92
CA ALA A 30 -6.05 -8.29 11.66
C ALA A 30 -6.47 -7.36 10.50
N ASN A 31 -6.90 -6.12 10.80
CA ASN A 31 -7.30 -5.09 9.86
C ASN A 31 -6.56 -3.78 10.12
N GLN A 32 -5.25 -3.88 10.35
CA GLN A 32 -4.35 -2.75 10.53
C GLN A 32 -4.60 -1.66 9.47
N GLY A 33 -4.76 -0.43 9.94
CA GLY A 33 -4.86 0.73 9.06
C GLY A 33 -3.51 1.07 8.44
N PHE A 34 -3.46 1.08 7.11
CA PHE A 34 -2.32 1.54 6.34
C PHE A 34 -2.65 2.89 5.72
N ALA A 35 -1.94 3.93 6.18
CA ALA A 35 -2.00 5.23 5.55
C ALA A 35 -1.24 5.18 4.23
N LEU A 36 -1.91 5.57 3.17
CA LEU A 36 -1.38 5.65 1.82
C LEU A 36 -1.40 7.08 1.36
N THR A 37 -0.37 7.48 0.61
CA THR A 37 -0.29 8.81 0.02
C THR A 37 0.00 8.69 -1.47
N SER A 38 -0.63 9.56 -2.26
CA SER A 38 -0.39 9.66 -3.69
C SER A 38 -0.65 11.06 -4.21
N ALA A 39 0.04 11.45 -5.29
CA ALA A 39 -0.27 12.68 -5.99
C ALA A 39 -1.58 12.50 -6.78
N VAL A 40 -2.62 13.26 -6.43
CA VAL A 40 -3.92 13.19 -7.12
C VAL A 40 -3.82 13.86 -8.48
N SER A 41 -4.16 13.12 -9.54
CA SER A 41 -4.27 13.66 -10.88
C SER A 41 -5.65 14.28 -11.12
N PRO A 42 -5.75 15.35 -11.94
CA PRO A 42 -7.04 15.81 -12.46
C PRO A 42 -7.72 14.77 -13.36
N ASN A 43 -6.98 13.77 -13.88
CA ASN A 43 -7.56 12.65 -14.61
C ASN A 43 -7.95 11.51 -13.66
N ALA A 44 -9.25 11.37 -13.39
CA ALA A 44 -9.78 10.42 -12.43
C ALA A 44 -9.39 8.96 -12.70
N SER A 45 -9.24 8.55 -13.96
CA SER A 45 -8.87 7.16 -14.30
C SER A 45 -7.45 6.79 -13.84
N THR A 46 -6.60 7.79 -13.59
CA THR A 46 -5.21 7.59 -13.15
C THR A 46 -5.05 7.58 -11.63
N ASN A 47 -6.14 7.82 -10.89
CA ASN A 47 -6.16 7.80 -9.42
C ASN A 47 -6.65 6.46 -8.84
N LEU A 48 -6.76 5.44 -9.70
CA LEU A 48 -7.27 4.11 -9.36
C LEU A 48 -6.11 3.17 -9.04
N PHE A 49 -6.15 2.59 -7.85
CA PHE A 49 -5.14 1.65 -7.36
C PHE A 49 -5.81 0.44 -6.72
N GLU A 50 -5.06 -0.65 -6.64
CA GLU A 50 -5.45 -1.89 -5.99
C GLU A 50 -4.40 -2.24 -4.93
N VAL A 51 -4.88 -2.63 -3.75
CA VAL A 51 -4.06 -3.16 -2.68
C VAL A 51 -4.21 -4.66 -2.62
N PHE A 52 -3.09 -5.36 -2.70
CA PHE A 52 -2.98 -6.80 -2.62
C PHE A 52 -2.34 -7.18 -1.30
N VAL A 53 -2.89 -8.19 -0.64
CA VAL A 53 -2.22 -8.88 0.46
C VAL A 53 -1.77 -10.24 -0.02
N PHE A 54 -0.50 -10.52 0.13
CA PHE A 54 0.10 -11.84 -0.06
C PHE A 54 0.46 -12.41 1.30
N ASP A 55 0.07 -13.65 1.57
CA ASP A 55 0.48 -14.34 2.80
C ASP A 55 1.91 -14.90 2.69
N LYS A 56 2.33 -15.68 3.70
CA LYS A 56 3.63 -16.35 3.74
C LYS A 56 3.88 -17.30 2.55
N ASP A 57 2.81 -17.84 1.96
CA ASP A 57 2.86 -18.77 0.83
C ASP A 57 2.73 -18.03 -0.50
N ASP A 58 2.77 -16.69 -0.45
CA ASP A 58 2.66 -15.82 -1.60
C ASP A 58 1.27 -15.91 -2.29
N ALA A 59 0.29 -16.48 -1.60
CA ALA A 59 -1.09 -16.52 -2.08
C ALA A 59 -1.76 -15.17 -1.84
N SER A 60 -2.48 -14.65 -2.84
CA SER A 60 -3.25 -13.42 -2.66
C SER A 60 -4.46 -13.70 -1.78
N THR A 61 -4.51 -13.09 -0.61
CA THR A 61 -5.57 -13.32 0.39
C THR A 61 -6.57 -12.17 0.47
N ALA A 62 -6.21 -10.98 -0.02
CA ALA A 62 -7.12 -9.84 -0.13
C ALA A 62 -6.77 -8.93 -1.32
N MET A 63 -7.81 -8.34 -1.91
CA MET A 63 -7.70 -7.29 -2.93
C MET A 63 -8.67 -6.14 -2.60
N VAL A 64 -8.14 -4.93 -2.39
CA VAL A 64 -8.92 -3.74 -2.04
C VAL A 64 -8.74 -2.67 -3.11
N ASN A 65 -9.85 -2.21 -3.70
CA ASN A 65 -9.85 -1.11 -4.65
C ASN A 65 -9.78 0.24 -3.93
N ILE A 66 -8.96 1.15 -4.43
CA ILE A 66 -8.78 2.49 -3.90
C ILE A 66 -8.90 3.51 -5.02
N THR A 67 -9.60 4.60 -4.75
CA THR A 67 -9.60 5.78 -5.61
C THR A 67 -9.12 6.97 -4.78
N PHE A 68 -8.00 7.59 -5.18
CA PHE A 68 -7.52 8.80 -4.52
C PHE A 68 -8.31 10.02 -5.03
N VAL A 69 -9.23 10.51 -4.21
CA VAL A 69 -9.92 11.81 -4.42
C VAL A 69 -9.21 12.96 -3.70
N THR A 70 -8.40 12.63 -2.69
CA THR A 70 -7.49 13.51 -1.97
C THR A 70 -6.13 12.82 -1.83
N PRO A 71 -5.03 13.53 -1.51
CA PRO A 71 -3.68 12.96 -1.51
C PRO A 71 -3.39 11.87 -0.47
N GLY A 72 -4.39 11.48 0.33
CA GLY A 72 -4.27 10.48 1.37
C GLY A 72 -5.49 9.58 1.46
N ALA A 73 -5.25 8.30 1.74
CA ALA A 73 -6.28 7.31 2.00
C ALA A 73 -5.81 6.37 3.12
N VAL A 74 -6.75 5.77 3.84
CA VAL A 74 -6.43 4.69 4.79
C VAL A 74 -7.12 3.43 4.31
N VAL A 75 -6.36 2.34 4.22
CA VAL A 75 -6.91 1.02 3.89
C VAL A 75 -6.68 0.03 5.01
N ARG A 76 -7.60 -0.93 5.11
CA ARG A 76 -7.63 -1.95 6.16
C ARG A 76 -7.85 -3.32 5.52
N PRO A 77 -6.91 -3.81 4.69
CA PRO A 77 -7.04 -5.13 4.13
C PRO A 77 -6.96 -6.18 5.25
N GLY A 78 -7.56 -7.34 5.04
CA GLY A 78 -7.45 -8.45 5.99
C GLY A 78 -6.05 -9.05 5.94
N LEU A 79 -5.44 -9.24 7.10
CA LEU A 79 -4.15 -9.90 7.27
C LEU A 79 -4.35 -11.35 7.71
N SER A 80 -3.52 -12.25 7.18
CA SER A 80 -3.44 -13.64 7.64
C SER A 80 -2.46 -13.74 8.80
N ILE A 81 -2.66 -14.71 9.70
CA ILE A 81 -1.74 -14.92 10.84
C ILE A 81 -0.32 -15.17 10.31
N GLY A 82 0.66 -14.46 10.87
CA GLY A 82 2.06 -14.53 10.46
C GLY A 82 2.44 -13.42 9.50
N PHE A 83 3.33 -13.72 8.56
CA PHE A 83 3.89 -12.75 7.63
C PHE A 83 2.94 -12.48 6.46
N ASN A 84 2.76 -11.20 6.15
CA ASN A 84 2.00 -10.70 5.02
C ASN A 84 2.83 -9.66 4.28
N ARG A 85 2.72 -9.65 2.95
CA ARG A 85 3.21 -8.58 2.11
C ARG A 85 2.03 -7.80 1.55
N VAL A 86 1.92 -6.54 1.94
CA VAL A 86 0.86 -5.64 1.46
C VAL A 86 1.46 -4.79 0.35
N CYS A 87 0.94 -4.95 -0.87
CA CYS A 87 1.38 -4.22 -2.04
C CYS A 87 0.27 -3.31 -2.56
N VAL A 88 0.64 -2.15 -3.09
CA VAL A 88 -0.27 -1.23 -3.78
C VAL A 88 0.25 -0.96 -5.18
N THR A 89 -0.62 -1.08 -6.17
CA THR A 89 -0.27 -0.94 -7.60
C THR A 89 -1.42 -0.26 -8.35
N PRO A 90 -1.19 0.39 -9.52
CA PRO A 90 -2.27 0.96 -10.32
C PRO A 90 -3.29 -0.12 -10.71
N LYS A 91 -4.56 0.27 -10.77
CA LYS A 91 -5.65 -0.68 -11.05
C LYS A 91 -5.43 -1.43 -12.36
N GLY A 92 -5.66 -2.75 -12.33
CA GLY A 92 -5.49 -3.63 -13.48
C GLY A 92 -4.03 -3.99 -13.78
N GLN A 93 -3.09 -3.64 -12.91
CA GLN A 93 -1.69 -4.03 -13.01
C GLN A 93 -1.37 -5.18 -12.06
N ASN A 94 -0.40 -6.00 -12.44
CA ASN A 94 0.08 -7.06 -11.57
C ASN A 94 1.19 -6.53 -10.65
N PRO A 95 1.01 -6.55 -9.32
CA PRO A 95 2.00 -6.01 -8.38
C PRO A 95 3.33 -6.77 -8.40
N ARG A 96 3.36 -8.00 -8.91
CA ARG A 96 4.57 -8.83 -9.02
C ARG A 96 5.45 -8.45 -10.20
N THR A 97 4.84 -7.97 -11.29
CA THR A 97 5.56 -7.67 -12.53
C THR A 97 5.71 -6.17 -12.77
N ASN A 98 4.82 -5.34 -12.20
CA ASN A 98 4.87 -3.89 -12.32
C ASN A 98 5.61 -3.23 -11.15
N LEU A 99 6.83 -3.69 -10.87
CA LEU A 99 7.65 -3.21 -9.75
C LEU A 99 7.89 -1.69 -9.72
N PRO A 100 8.08 -0.98 -10.86
CA PRO A 100 8.34 0.47 -10.83
C PRO A 100 7.17 1.32 -10.33
N ALA A 101 5.92 0.82 -10.45
CA ALA A 101 4.71 1.52 -10.02
C ALA A 101 4.06 0.84 -8.80
N THR A 102 4.67 -0.23 -8.27
CA THR A 102 4.16 -0.96 -7.11
C THR A 102 5.00 -0.62 -5.89
N SER A 103 4.34 -0.25 -4.80
CA SER A 103 4.97 -0.17 -3.49
C SER A 103 4.51 -1.34 -2.64
N CYS A 104 5.40 -1.92 -1.85
CA CYS A 104 5.05 -2.99 -0.93
C CYS A 104 5.64 -2.72 0.46
N ILE A 105 4.96 -3.23 1.48
CA ILE A 105 5.44 -3.29 2.86
C ILE A 105 5.27 -4.72 3.37
N ASP A 106 6.10 -5.07 4.34
CA ASP A 106 6.05 -6.34 5.02
C ASP A 106 5.43 -6.15 6.41
N VAL A 107 4.45 -6.99 6.74
CA VAL A 107 3.62 -6.87 7.94
C VAL A 107 3.49 -8.24 8.61
N ALA A 108 3.90 -8.35 9.87
CA ALA A 108 3.66 -9.51 10.71
C ALA A 108 2.40 -9.30 11.56
N TYR A 109 1.35 -10.08 11.33
CA TYR A 109 0.18 -10.15 12.19
C TYR A 109 0.34 -11.26 13.23
N VAL A 110 0.39 -10.86 14.51
CA VAL A 110 0.49 -11.78 15.65
C VAL A 110 -0.69 -11.48 16.58
N PRO A 111 -1.71 -12.37 16.68
CA PRO A 111 -2.87 -12.16 17.54
C PRO A 111 -2.51 -12.06 19.03
#